data_AF-A0A2K3J3N2-F1
#
_entry.id   AF-A0A2K3J3N2-F1
#
_cell.length_a   1.000
_cell.length_b   1.000
_cell.length_c   1.000
_cell.angle_alpha   90.00
_cell.angle_beta   90.00
_cell.angle_gamma   90.00
#
_symmetry.space_group_name_H-M   'P 1'
#
loop_
_entity.id
_entity.type
_entity.pdbx_description
1 polymer ?
#
loop_
_entity_poly.entity_id
_entity_poly.type
_entity_poly.pdbx_seq_one_letter_code
_entity_poly.pdbx_strand_id
1 'polypeptide(L)'
;MKPKINRLTSHVERTENFINYLLRRKRENIQKSLIRPLYQEALKSLFLVVVLLVDTLIPLEIFQSLPTIINIIFALLILILFLYVEIRLYNHLWGKKGRWSLEKYEKTLE
;
A
#
# COMPACT_ATOMS: atom_id res chain seq x y z
N MET A 1 -21.65 -48.00 -29.30
CA MET A 1 -22.26 -48.13 -27.95
C MET A 1 -22.07 -46.79 -27.23
N LYS A 2 -23.10 -45.95 -27.12
CA LYS A 2 -22.98 -44.67 -26.38
C LYS A 2 -22.99 -44.99 -24.87
N PRO A 3 -22.04 -44.49 -24.07
CA PRO A 3 -22.07 -44.73 -22.64
C PRO A 3 -23.36 -44.13 -22.08
N LYS A 4 -24.13 -44.96 -21.37
CA LYS A 4 -25.36 -44.55 -20.69
C LYS A 4 -24.91 -43.64 -19.54
N ILE A 5 -24.98 -42.32 -19.74
CA ILE A 5 -24.64 -41.33 -18.72
C ILE A 5 -25.62 -41.55 -17.57
N ASN A 6 -25.14 -42.17 -16.48
CA ASN A 6 -25.91 -42.35 -15.27
C ASN A 6 -26.19 -40.96 -14.69
N ARG A 7 -27.44 -40.67 -14.33
CA ARG A 7 -27.80 -39.37 -13.72
C ARG A 7 -26.89 -39.04 -12.53
N LEU A 8 -26.49 -40.06 -11.76
CA LEU A 8 -25.52 -39.95 -10.67
C LEU A 8 -24.16 -39.41 -11.11
N THR A 9 -23.57 -39.91 -12.20
CA THR A 9 -22.26 -39.42 -12.68
C THR A 9 -22.36 -37.98 -13.17
N SER A 10 -23.47 -37.61 -13.82
CA SER A 10 -23.69 -36.22 -14.25
C SER A 10 -23.91 -35.23 -13.09
N HIS A 11 -24.48 -35.69 -11.97
CA HIS A 11 -24.65 -34.88 -10.77
C HIS A 11 -23.33 -34.71 -10.02
N VAL A 12 -22.51 -35.76 -9.93
CA VAL A 12 -21.17 -35.69 -9.32
C VAL A 12 -20.29 -34.73 -10.11
N GLU A 13 -20.25 -34.84 -11.44
CA GLU A 13 -19.45 -33.98 -12.31
C GLU A 13 -19.88 -32.50 -12.26
N ARG A 14 -21.18 -32.22 -12.13
CA ARG A 14 -21.67 -30.84 -11.89
C ARG A 14 -21.25 -30.31 -10.52
N THR A 15 -21.24 -31.16 -9.50
CA THR A 15 -20.87 -30.77 -8.14
C THR A 15 -19.37 -30.48 -8.04
N GLU A 16 -18.52 -31.30 -8.66
CA GLU A 16 -17.08 -31.05 -8.78
C GLU A 16 -16.77 -29.76 -9.52
N ASN A 17 -17.43 -29.52 -10.67
CA ASN A 17 -17.26 -28.29 -11.42
C ASN A 17 -17.70 -27.06 -10.62
N PHE A 18 -18.77 -27.18 -9.83
CA PHE A 18 -19.24 -26.10 -8.96
C PHE A 18 -18.28 -25.84 -7.80
N ILE A 19 -17.73 -26.88 -7.15
CA ILE A 19 -16.72 -26.76 -6.10
C ILE A 19 -15.45 -26.09 -6.64
N ASN A 20 -14.96 -26.53 -7.79
CA ASN A 20 -13.78 -25.93 -8.43
C ASN A 20 -14.01 -24.47 -8.81
N TYR A 21 -15.20 -24.13 -9.30
CA TYR A 21 -15.60 -22.75 -9.58
C TYR A 21 -15.59 -21.89 -8.29
N LEU A 22 -16.16 -22.39 -7.19
CA LEU A 22 -16.18 -21.69 -5.91
C LEU A 22 -14.77 -21.50 -5.33
N LEU A 23 -13.92 -22.53 -5.38
CA LEU A 23 -12.53 -22.46 -4.92
C LEU A 23 -11.73 -21.43 -5.72
N ARG A 24 -11.88 -21.41 -7.05
CA ARG A 24 -11.22 -20.44 -7.91
C ARG A 24 -11.68 -19.02 -7.62
N ARG A 25 -13.00 -18.79 -7.48
CA ARG A 25 -13.58 -17.49 -7.13
C ARG A 25 -13.13 -17.02 -5.75
N LYS A 26 -13.04 -17.93 -4.77
CA LYS A 26 -12.54 -17.61 -3.43
C LYS A 26 -11.05 -17.22 -3.46
N ARG A 27 -10.23 -17.94 -4.24
CA ARG A 27 -8.80 -17.62 -4.42
C ARG A 27 -8.59 -16.26 -5.07
N GLU A 28 -9.37 -15.94 -6.11
CA GLU A 28 -9.32 -14.62 -6.77
C GLU A 28 -9.74 -13.49 -5.83
N ASN A 29 -10.77 -13.72 -5.00
CA ASN A 29 -11.19 -12.75 -3.98
C ASN A 29 -10.12 -12.52 -2.90
N ILE A 30 -9.50 -13.59 -2.39
CA ILE A 30 -8.41 -13.52 -1.42
C ILE A 30 -7.21 -12.77 -2.03
N GLN A 31 -6.83 -13.11 -3.26
CA GLN A 31 -5.76 -12.41 -3.96
C GLN A 31 -6.06 -10.93 -4.11
N LYS A 32 -7.27 -10.56 -4.55
CA LYS A 32 -7.65 -9.15 -4.67
C LYS A 32 -7.69 -8.43 -3.33
N SER A 33 -8.11 -9.09 -2.25
CA SER A 33 -8.17 -8.47 -0.92
C SER A 33 -6.79 -8.29 -0.28
N LEU A 34 -5.83 -9.19 -0.55
CA LEU A 34 -4.47 -9.11 -0.01
C LEU A 34 -3.52 -8.25 -0.86
N ILE A 35 -3.68 -8.24 -2.17
CA ILE A 35 -2.77 -7.52 -3.07
C ILE A 35 -2.80 -6.02 -2.76
N ARG A 36 -3.98 -5.42 -2.66
CA ARG A 36 -4.13 -3.98 -2.46
C ARG A 36 -3.52 -3.42 -1.17
N PRO A 37 -3.75 -4.00 0.03
CA PRO A 37 -3.11 -3.53 1.25
C PRO A 37 -1.59 -3.71 1.21
N LEU A 38 -1.10 -4.78 0.58
CA LEU A 38 0.35 -4.98 0.39
C LEU A 38 0.98 -3.87 -0.47
N TYR A 39 0.33 -3.49 -1.57
CA TYR A 39 0.76 -2.36 -2.40
C TYR A 39 0.71 -1.03 -1.63
N GLN A 40 -0.30 -0.83 -0.78
CA GLN A 40 -0.40 0.37 0.05
C GLN A 40 0.72 0.44 1.09
N GLU A 41 1.07 -0.65 1.75
CA GLU A 41 2.21 -0.71 2.67
C GLU A 41 3.54 -0.47 1.94
N ALA A 42 3.71 -1.07 0.76
CA ALA A 42 4.90 -0.85 -0.06
C ALA A 42 5.03 0.61 -0.54
N LEU A 43 3.92 1.25 -0.92
CA LEU A 43 3.91 2.67 -1.27
C LEU A 43 4.22 3.55 -0.07
N LYS A 44 3.72 3.18 1.12
CA LYS A 44 3.99 3.91 2.36
C LYS A 44 5.46 3.79 2.78
N SER A 45 6.05 2.60 2.68
CA SER A 45 7.47 2.41 2.96
C SER A 45 8.35 3.15 1.95
N LEU A 46 8.01 3.12 0.67
CA LEU A 46 8.71 3.88 -0.37
C LEU A 46 8.63 5.39 -0.11
N PHE A 47 7.46 5.90 0.29
CA PHE A 47 7.30 7.30 0.68
C PHE A 47 8.25 7.68 1.84
N LEU A 48 8.33 6.84 2.88
CA LEU A 48 9.25 7.07 4.01
C LEU A 48 10.71 7.07 3.58
N VAL A 49 11.12 6.18 2.68
CA VAL A 49 12.49 6.15 2.15
C VAL A 49 12.82 7.44 1.41
N VAL A 50 11.90 7.93 0.57
CA VAL A 50 12.08 9.20 -0.16
C VAL A 50 12.19 10.37 0.81
N VAL A 51 11.30 10.45 1.80
CA VAL A 51 11.36 11.46 2.88
C VAL A 51 12.72 11.45 3.57
N LEU A 52 13.20 10.27 3.96
CA LEU A 52 14.47 10.13 4.67
C LEU A 52 15.68 10.55 3.82
N LEU A 53 15.63 10.31 2.51
CA LEU A 53 16.62 10.79 1.56
C LEU A 53 16.58 12.33 1.42
N VAL A 54 15.38 12.91 1.35
CA VAL A 54 15.19 14.37 1.26
C VAL A 54 15.71 15.05 2.53
N ASP A 55 15.34 14.55 3.70
CA ASP A 55 15.76 15.04 5.01
C ASP A 55 17.27 14.94 5.27
N THR A 56 17.96 14.06 4.55
CA THR A 56 19.41 13.90 4.72
C THR A 56 20.20 14.68 3.68
N LEU A 57 19.80 14.61 2.40
CA LEU A 57 20.52 15.22 1.30
C LEU A 57 20.39 16.75 1.29
N ILE A 58 19.19 17.28 1.53
CA ILE A 58 18.96 18.73 1.44
C ILE A 58 19.71 19.48 2.54
N PRO A 59 19.62 19.10 3.83
CA PRO A 59 20.42 19.77 4.87
C PRO A 59 21.92 19.65 4.63
N LEU A 60 22.39 18.51 4.10
CA LEU A 60 23.81 18.29 3.81
C LEU A 60 24.32 19.25 2.73
N GLU A 61 23.56 19.47 1.66
CA GLU A 61 23.90 20.41 0.60
C GLU A 61 23.95 21.84 1.12
N ILE A 62 22.98 22.22 1.96
CA ILE A 62 22.96 23.52 2.63
C ILE A 62 24.21 23.71 3.48
N PHE A 63 24.59 22.69 4.27
CA PHE A 63 25.79 22.69 5.11
C PHE A 63 27.10 22.88 4.34
N GLN A 64 27.16 22.52 3.06
CA GLN A 64 28.35 22.73 2.22
C GLN A 64 28.37 24.12 1.55
N SER A 65 27.22 24.77 1.42
CA SER A 65 27.05 25.93 0.54
C SER A 65 27.20 27.31 1.19
N LEU A 66 27.01 27.46 2.51
CA LEU A 66 27.11 28.76 3.21
C LEU A 66 28.31 28.76 4.20
N PRO A 67 28.66 29.91 4.80
CA PRO A 67 29.56 29.96 5.95
C PRO A 67 29.01 29.23 7.19
N THR A 68 29.91 28.65 7.99
CA THR A 68 29.66 27.64 9.04
C THR A 68 28.56 27.96 10.05
N ILE A 69 28.44 29.21 10.51
CA ILE A 69 27.42 29.60 11.51
C ILE A 69 26.04 29.77 10.85
N ILE A 70 26.02 30.36 9.65
CA ILE A 70 24.79 30.59 8.89
C ILE A 70 24.22 29.26 8.39
N ASN A 71 25.10 28.30 8.01
CA ASN A 71 24.73 26.93 7.63
C ASN A 71 23.87 26.23 8.67
N ILE A 72 24.30 26.25 9.94
CA ILE A 72 23.63 25.50 11.00
C ILE A 72 22.21 26.03 11.19
N ILE A 73 22.04 27.34 11.27
CA ILE A 73 20.74 27.98 11.48
C ILE A 73 19.81 27.74 10.28
N PHE A 74 20.31 27.92 9.06
CA PHE A 74 19.52 27.70 7.85
C PHE A 74 19.14 26.24 7.66
N ALA A 75 20.06 25.31 7.87
CA ALA A 75 19.77 23.88 7.78
C ALA A 75 18.70 23.45 8.79
N LEU A 76 18.74 23.98 10.02
CA LEU A 76 17.75 23.70 11.06
C LEU A 76 16.36 24.25 10.69
N LEU A 77 16.30 25.49 10.20
CA LEU A 77 15.05 26.10 9.73
C LEU A 77 14.44 25.32 8.57
N ILE A 78 15.27 24.92 7.60
CA ILE A 78 14.82 24.18 6.43
C ILE A 78 14.35 22.78 6.83
N LEU A 79 15.06 22.08 7.72
CA LEU A 79 14.64 20.79 8.25
C LEU A 79 13.25 20.88 8.92
N ILE A 80 13.02 21.89 9.77
CA ILE A 80 11.71 22.10 10.43
C ILE A 80 10.61 22.32 9.38
N LEU A 81 10.89 23.11 8.35
CA LEU A 81 9.95 23.36 7.26
C LEU A 81 9.60 22.07 6.51
N PHE A 82 10.60 21.27 6.15
CA PHE A 82 10.41 19.99 5.47
C PHE A 82 9.59 19.03 6.32
N LEU A 83 9.96 18.80 7.57
CA LEU A 83 9.23 17.95 8.51
C LEU A 83 7.75 18.38 8.62
N TYR A 84 7.48 19.69 8.69
CA TYR A 84 6.11 20.19 8.73
C TYR A 84 5.31 19.80 7.48
N VAL A 85 5.89 20.02 6.29
CA VAL A 85 5.26 19.71 5.00
C VAL A 85 5.06 18.20 4.85
N GLU A 86 6.04 17.39 5.24
CA GLU A 86 5.99 15.94 5.19
C GLU A 86 4.92 15.35 6.10
N ILE A 87 4.82 15.83 7.34
CA ILE A 87 3.75 15.42 8.27
C ILE A 87 2.38 15.77 7.68
N ARG A 88 2.25 16.95 7.05
CA ARG A 88 1.03 17.37 6.34
C ARG A 88 0.68 16.43 5.19
N LEU A 89 1.65 16.11 4.33
CA LEU A 89 1.50 15.20 3.19
C LEU A 89 1.16 13.78 3.65
N TYR A 90 1.87 13.28 4.66
CA TYR A 90 1.63 11.97 5.24
C TYR A 90 0.22 11.87 5.82
N ASN A 91 -0.22 12.86 6.60
CA ASN A 91 -1.58 12.88 7.14
C ASN A 91 -2.64 13.00 6.03
N HIS A 92 -2.34 13.70 4.95
CA HIS A 92 -3.25 13.83 3.81
C HIS A 92 -3.38 12.53 2.98
N LEU A 93 -2.29 11.81 2.78
CA LEU A 93 -2.26 10.58 1.99
C LEU A 93 -2.65 9.35 2.81
N TRP A 94 -2.05 9.21 3.99
CA TRP A 94 -2.07 8.01 4.83
C TRP A 94 -2.75 8.19 6.19
N GLY A 95 -3.14 9.40 6.57
CA GLY A 95 -3.85 9.64 7.83
C GLY A 95 -5.24 9.00 7.86
N LYS A 96 -5.93 9.06 9.00
CA LYS A 96 -7.26 8.42 9.19
C LYS A 96 -8.30 8.80 8.13
N LYS A 97 -8.27 10.06 7.66
CA LYS A 97 -9.12 10.58 6.57
C LYS A 97 -8.43 10.63 5.21
N GLY A 98 -7.21 10.10 5.12
CA GLY A 98 -6.37 10.15 3.94
C GLY A 98 -6.91 9.30 2.80
N ARG A 99 -6.58 9.68 1.56
CA ARG A 99 -7.07 9.01 0.36
C ARG A 99 -6.72 7.52 0.33
N TRP A 100 -5.60 7.14 0.92
CA TRP A 100 -5.08 5.77 0.93
C TRP A 100 -5.03 5.15 2.34
N SER A 101 -5.88 5.62 3.26
CA SER A 101 -6.01 5.04 4.60
C SER A 101 -6.43 3.56 4.55
N LEU A 102 -5.70 2.70 5.27
CA LEU A 102 -6.02 1.28 5.44
C LEU A 102 -7.31 1.08 6.25
N GLU A 103 -7.60 1.97 7.21
CA GLU A 103 -8.82 1.91 8.05
C GLU A 103 -10.11 2.01 7.22
N LYS A 104 -10.04 2.67 6.04
CA LYS A 104 -11.18 2.77 5.14
C LYS A 104 -11.48 1.45 4.41
N TYR A 105 -10.47 0.59 4.26
CA TYR A 105 -10.60 -0.72 3.62
C TYR A 105 -11.11 -1.79 4.56
N GLU A 106 -10.70 -1.77 5.82
CA GLU A 106 -11.15 -2.74 6.83
C GLU A 106 -12.68 -2.70 6.97
N LYS A 107 -13.28 -1.50 6.98
CA LYS A 107 -14.75 -1.30 6.95
C LYS A 107 -15.46 -1.66 5.64
N THR A 108 -14.73 -1.88 4.55
CA THR A 108 -15.33 -2.29 3.26
C THR A 108 -15.35 -3.81 3.10
N LEU A 109 -14.65 -4.54 3.99
CA LEU A 109 -14.56 -6.00 3.98
C LEU A 109 -15.50 -6.66 5.02
N GLU A 110 -16.02 -5.90 5.99
CA GLU A 110 -17.19 -6.26 6.81
C GLU A 110 -18.50 -6.06 6.04
#